data_AF-A0A3L7P928-F1
#
_entry.id   AF-A0A3L7P928-F1
#
_cell.length_a   1.000
_cell.length_b   1.000
_cell.length_c   1.000
_cell.angle_alpha   90.00
_cell.angle_beta   90.00
_cell.angle_gamma   90.00
#
_symmetry.space_group_name_H-M   'P 1'
#
loop_
_entity.id
_entity.type
_entity.pdbx_description
1 polymer ?
#
loop_
_entity_poly.entity_id
_entity_poly.type
_entity_poly.pdbx_seq_one_letter_code
_entity_poly.pdbx_strand_id
1 'polypeptide(L)'
;MLEVSNLHFGSCLVHSSQYSVLTCLSVHVSQRRVFVVKLRLRDNESVNEAVRRFRKLVEHAGVKKEMRKREFYEKPSDIRRRDRRRAEMRARRANQPSELEAT
;
A
#
# COMPACT_ATOMS: atom_id res chain seq x y z
N MET A 1 -11.62 -46.50 -33.52
CA MET A 1 -12.40 -47.51 -32.76
C MET A 1 -11.38 -48.30 -31.95
N LEU A 2 -11.23 -47.97 -30.66
CA LEU A 2 -11.55 -48.84 -29.49
C LEU A 2 -10.70 -50.13 -29.51
N GLU A 3 -9.82 -50.42 -28.55
CA GLU A 3 -10.05 -50.53 -27.10
C GLU A 3 -8.80 -50.08 -26.28
N VAL A 4 -8.91 -49.19 -25.28
CA VAL A 4 -9.09 -49.43 -23.83
C VAL A 4 -8.64 -50.79 -23.27
N SER A 5 -7.70 -50.77 -22.31
CA SER A 5 -7.65 -51.56 -21.05
C SER A 5 -6.20 -51.66 -20.54
N ASN A 6 -5.84 -50.90 -19.50
CA ASN A 6 -5.88 -51.30 -18.08
C ASN A 6 -4.65 -52.07 -17.61
N LEU A 7 -3.79 -51.39 -16.84
CA LEU A 7 -3.31 -51.77 -15.49
C LEU A 7 -2.26 -50.72 -15.06
N HIS A 8 -2.04 -50.31 -13.82
CA HIS A 8 -2.79 -50.15 -12.59
C HIS A 8 -1.77 -49.50 -11.63
N PHE A 9 -2.24 -48.76 -10.64
CA PHE A 9 -1.56 -48.52 -9.35
C PHE A 9 -0.31 -47.62 -9.30
N GLY A 10 -0.48 -46.47 -8.66
CA GLY A 10 0.62 -45.63 -8.20
C GLY A 10 0.17 -44.38 -7.45
N SER A 11 -0.87 -44.49 -6.62
CA SER A 11 -1.30 -43.44 -5.71
C SER A 11 -0.25 -43.24 -4.61
N CYS A 12 0.56 -42.18 -4.70
CA CYS A 12 1.28 -41.64 -3.55
C CYS A 12 0.55 -40.40 -3.03
N LEU A 13 -0.55 -40.64 -2.32
CA LEU A 13 -1.03 -39.77 -1.25
C LEU A 13 0.01 -39.84 -0.12
N VAL A 14 0.89 -38.84 -0.04
CA VAL A 14 1.56 -38.51 1.22
C VAL A 14 0.88 -37.29 1.84
N HIS A 15 0.12 -37.63 2.85
CA HIS A 15 -0.51 -36.78 3.83
C HIS A 15 0.57 -36.04 4.64
N SER A 16 0.32 -34.74 4.87
CA SER A 16 0.61 -34.02 6.11
C SER A 16 2.07 -33.96 6.61
N SER A 17 2.71 -32.80 6.44
CA SER A 17 3.57 -32.26 7.50
C SER A 17 3.46 -30.73 7.53
N GLN A 18 2.55 -30.28 8.38
CA GLN A 18 2.33 -28.89 8.75
C GLN A 18 3.44 -28.46 9.71
N TYR A 19 4.56 -27.94 9.22
CA TYR A 19 5.42 -27.08 10.03
C TYR A 19 5.86 -25.85 9.22
N SER A 20 4.83 -25.06 8.92
CA SER A 20 4.94 -23.64 8.62
C SER A 20 5.42 -22.89 9.86
N VAL A 21 6.73 -22.74 10.01
CA VAL A 21 7.32 -21.72 10.90
C VAL A 21 8.36 -20.90 10.14
N LEU A 22 7.91 -20.28 9.05
CA LEU A 22 8.57 -19.16 8.38
C LEU A 22 7.77 -17.88 8.61
N THR A 23 7.40 -17.62 9.87
CA THR A 23 6.81 -16.33 10.25
C THR A 23 7.27 -15.97 11.64
N CYS A 24 8.16 -14.98 11.72
CA CYS A 24 7.96 -13.77 12.51
C CYS A 24 9.31 -13.08 12.76
N LEU A 25 9.88 -12.46 11.73
CA LEU A 25 10.80 -11.33 11.93
C LEU A 25 10.65 -10.34 10.78
N SER A 26 9.39 -9.97 10.50
CA SER A 26 9.11 -8.68 9.87
C SER A 26 9.34 -7.60 10.94
N VAL A 27 10.60 -7.32 11.26
CA VAL A 27 11.02 -6.12 11.97
C VAL A 27 10.62 -4.97 11.05
N HIS A 28 9.43 -4.42 11.29
CA HIS A 28 8.93 -3.24 10.61
C HIS A 28 9.75 -2.06 11.14
N VAL A 29 10.97 -1.89 10.62
CA VAL A 29 11.80 -0.73 10.89
C VAL A 29 11.00 0.49 10.42
N SER A 30 10.55 1.28 11.39
CA SER A 30 9.80 2.50 11.20
C SER A 30 10.68 3.48 10.44
N GLN A 31 10.56 3.51 9.11
CA GLN A 31 11.35 4.41 8.28
C GLN A 31 11.02 5.86 8.64
N ARG A 32 11.96 6.54 9.30
CA ARG A 32 11.93 8.01 9.44
C ARG A 32 12.13 8.61 8.05
N ARG A 33 11.02 8.83 7.33
CA ARG A 33 11.05 9.56 6.05
C ARG A 33 11.47 11.00 6.30
N VAL A 34 12.57 11.40 5.66
CA VAL A 34 12.99 12.80 5.50
C VAL A 34 12.38 13.32 4.22
N PHE A 35 11.68 14.46 4.29
CA PHE A 35 11.06 15.09 3.12
C PHE A 35 11.88 16.32 2.74
N VAL A 36 12.33 16.37 1.49
CA VAL A 36 13.02 17.54 0.91
C VAL A 36 12.26 17.97 -0.33
N VAL A 37 11.77 19.21 -0.34
CA VAL A 37 11.07 19.79 -1.50
C VAL A 37 12.03 20.77 -2.18
N LYS A 38 12.31 20.53 -3.46
CA LYS A 38 13.14 21.42 -4.29
C LYS A 38 12.26 22.02 -5.39
N LEU A 39 12.26 23.35 -5.50
CA LEU A 39 11.62 24.07 -6.60
C LEU A 39 12.71 24.74 -7.44
N ARG A 40 12.71 24.48 -8.75
CA ARG A 40 13.49 25.29 -9.70
C ARG A 40 12.59 26.36 -10.29
N LEU A 41 13.04 27.60 -10.22
CA LEU A 41 12.40 28.74 -10.87
C LEU A 41 12.73 28.69 -12.37
N ARG A 42 11.78 29.13 -13.18
CA ARG A 42 11.95 29.32 -14.63
C ARG A 42 11.93 30.83 -14.89
N ASP A 43 12.64 31.28 -15.90
CA ASP A 43 12.88 32.71 -16.14
C ASP A 43 11.62 33.49 -16.56
N ASN A 44 10.58 32.80 -17.03
CA ASN A 44 9.30 33.39 -17.48
C ASN A 44 8.16 33.28 -16.45
N GLU A 45 8.44 33.02 -15.18
CA GLU A 45 7.39 32.87 -14.17
C GLU A 45 7.28 34.09 -13.24
N SER A 46 6.04 34.46 -12.92
CA SER A 46 5.79 35.43 -11.85
C SER A 46 6.06 34.79 -10.48
N VAL A 47 6.51 35.61 -9.51
CA VAL A 47 6.77 35.16 -8.13
C VAL A 47 5.57 34.45 -7.52
N ASN A 48 4.35 34.94 -7.81
CA ASN A 48 3.11 34.37 -7.30
C ASN A 48 2.83 32.96 -7.85
N GLU A 49 3.17 32.69 -9.11
CA GLU A 49 3.02 31.36 -9.72
C GLU A 49 4.01 30.37 -9.12
N ALA A 50 5.26 30.78 -8.90
CA ALA A 50 6.27 29.96 -8.24
C ALA A 50 5.82 29.54 -6.84
N VAL A 51 5.23 30.45 -6.05
CA VAL A 51 4.67 30.14 -4.71
C VAL A 51 3.51 29.15 -4.81
N ARG A 52 2.64 29.28 -5.81
CA ARG A 52 1.54 28.31 -6.03
C ARG A 52 2.08 26.92 -6.35
N ARG A 53 3.10 26.81 -7.21
CA ARG A 53 3.76 25.52 -7.53
C ARG A 53 4.43 24.93 -6.29
N PHE A 54 5.12 25.75 -5.50
CA PHE A 54 5.73 25.30 -4.24
C PHE A 54 4.70 24.71 -3.27
N ARG A 55 3.57 25.40 -3.05
CA ARG A 55 2.51 24.91 -2.17
C ARG A 55 1.97 23.56 -2.62
N LYS A 56 1.73 23.40 -3.93
CA LYS A 56 1.32 22.11 -4.51
C LYS A 56 2.36 21.02 -4.29
N LEU A 57 3.65 21.32 -4.49
CA LEU A 57 4.73 20.35 -4.25
C LEU A 57 4.82 19.92 -2.78
N VAL A 58 4.67 20.85 -1.84
CA VAL A 58 4.65 20.55 -0.39
C VAL A 58 3.46 19.66 -0.01
N GLU A 59 2.31 19.92 -0.61
CA GLU A 59 1.09 19.12 -0.39
C GLU A 59 1.22 17.72 -1.00
N HIS A 60 1.78 17.61 -2.20
CA HIS A 60 2.03 16.34 -2.85
C HIS A 60 3.10 15.51 -2.12
N ALA A 61 4.16 16.16 -1.63
CA ALA A 61 5.17 15.52 -0.79
C ALA A 61 4.58 15.02 0.56
N GLY A 62 3.38 15.47 0.94
CA GLY A 62 2.68 15.00 2.13
C GLY A 62 3.27 15.53 3.44
N VAL A 63 4.14 16.56 3.39
CA VAL A 63 4.83 17.11 4.56
C VAL A 63 3.84 17.57 5.63
N LYS A 64 2.81 18.34 5.23
CA LYS A 64 1.75 18.80 6.14
C LYS A 64 0.99 17.65 6.81
N LYS A 65 0.75 16.56 6.08
CA LYS A 65 0.03 15.38 6.60
C LYS A 65 0.87 14.62 7.62
N GLU A 66 2.16 14.50 7.35
CA GLU A 66 3.09 13.84 8.28
C GLU A 66 3.29 14.66 9.55
N MET A 67 3.40 16.00 9.43
CA MET A 67 3.47 16.90 10.60
C MET A 67 2.28 16.66 11.54
N ARG A 68 1.05 16.68 11.01
CA ARG A 68 -0.17 16.41 11.80
C ARG A 68 -0.20 15.02 12.43
N LYS A 69 0.41 14.01 11.81
CA LYS A 69 0.49 12.66 12.38
C LYS A 69 1.45 12.59 13.57
N ARG A 70 2.48 13.45 13.60
CA ARG A 70 3.54 13.48 14.61
C ARG A 70 3.30 14.49 15.74
N GLU A 71 2.28 15.34 15.63
CA GLU A 71 1.92 16.31 16.68
C GLU A 71 1.63 15.65 18.04
N PHE A 72 1.13 14.42 18.04
CA PHE A 72 0.80 13.66 19.24
C PHE A 72 1.43 12.27 19.19
N TYR A 73 1.85 11.77 20.35
CA TYR A 73 2.30 10.40 20.48
C TYR A 73 1.12 9.45 20.23
N GLU A 74 1.22 8.65 19.17
CA GLU A 74 0.32 7.55 18.91
C GLU A 74 1.01 6.25 19.27
N LYS A 75 0.38 5.43 20.12
CA LYS A 75 0.92 4.12 20.50
C LYS A 75 1.12 3.26 19.24
N PRO A 76 2.23 2.49 19.11
CA PRO A 76 2.50 1.70 17.92
C PRO A 76 1.38 0.73 17.51
N SER A 77 0.64 0.19 18.48
CA SER A 77 -0.52 -0.67 18.22
C SER A 77 -1.67 0.07 17.52
N ASP A 78 -1.91 1.33 17.90
CA ASP A 78 -2.97 2.15 17.33
C ASP A 78 -2.64 2.59 15.91
N ILE A 79 -1.36 2.90 15.64
CA ILE A 79 -0.86 3.17 14.29
C ILE A 79 -1.16 1.97 13.38
N ARG A 80 -0.78 0.75 13.80
CA ARG A 80 -1.02 -0.48 13.02
C ARG A 80 -2.51 -0.71 12.77
N ARG A 81 -3.35 -0.52 13.79
CA ARG A 81 -4.81 -0.68 13.68
C ARG A 81 -5.43 0.34 12.71
N ARG A 82 -4.99 1.59 12.77
CA ARG A 82 -5.42 2.68 11.87
C ARG A 82 -5.00 2.41 10.43
N ASP A 83 -3.76 1.97 10.22
CA ASP A 83 -3.24 1.70 8.87
C ASP A 83 -3.92 0.49 8.22
N ARG A 84 -4.23 -0.55 9.00
CA ARG A 84 -5.06 -1.70 8.52
C ARG A 84 -6.44 -1.25 8.07
N ARG A 85 -7.18 -0.50 8.91
CA ARG A 85 -8.51 0.04 8.53
C ARG A 85 -8.44 0.92 7.27
N ARG A 86 -7.38 1.73 7.13
CA ARG A 86 -7.16 2.55 5.93
C ARG A 86 -6.91 1.70 4.68
N ALA A 87 -6.17 0.61 4.80
CA ALA A 87 -5.94 -0.32 3.69
C ALA A 87 -7.25 -1.00 3.25
N GLU A 88 -8.05 -1.49 4.19
CA GLU A 88 -9.37 -2.09 3.93
C GLU A 88 -10.30 -1.10 3.22
N MET A 89 -10.38 0.15 3.70
CA MET A 89 -11.20 1.17 3.05
C MET A 89 -10.73 1.50 1.62
N ARG A 90 -9.41 1.52 1.36
CA ARG A 90 -8.90 1.74 0.00
C ARG A 90 -9.25 0.59 -0.93
N ALA A 91 -9.12 -0.65 -0.46
CA ALA A 91 -9.49 -1.83 -1.24
C ALA A 91 -10.98 -1.84 -1.59
N ARG A 92 -11.86 -1.52 -0.62
CA ARG A 92 -13.30 -1.40 -0.86
C ARG A 92 -13.64 -0.35 -1.91
N ARG A 93 -13.01 0.83 -1.86
CA ARG A 93 -13.23 1.89 -2.85
C ARG A 93 -12.73 1.52 -4.24
N ALA A 94 -11.62 0.79 -4.34
CA ALA A 94 -11.10 0.34 -5.62
C ALA A 94 -12.01 -0.71 -6.30
N ASN A 95 -12.71 -1.52 -5.49
CA ASN A 95 -13.61 -2.57 -5.97
C ASN A 95 -15.06 -2.10 -6.15
N GLN A 96 -15.36 -0.80 -5.95
CA GLN A 96 -16.70 -0.28 -6.19
C GLN A 96 -16.86 -0.04 -7.70
N PRO A 97 -17.73 -0.80 -8.40
CA PRO A 97 -17.97 -0.57 -9.82
C PRO A 97 -18.54 0.83 -10.02
N SER A 98 -17.99 1.59 -10.96
CA SER A 98 -18.56 2.86 -11.39
C SER A 98 -19.95 2.60 -11.98
N GLU A 99 -20.96 3.31 -11.49
CA GLU A 99 -22.39 3.15 -11.85
C GLU A 99 -22.72 3.49 -13.32
N LEU A 100 -21.74 3.54 -14.22
CA LEU A 100 -21.90 3.89 -15.64
C LEU A 100 -22.24 2.68 -16.54
N GLU A 101 -22.39 1.48 -15.97
CA GLU A 101 -22.72 0.24 -16.70
C GLU A 101 -24.18 -0.21 -16.47
N ALA A 102 -25.07 0.69 -16.05
CA ALA A 102 -26.47 0.38 -15.70
C ALA A 102 -27.50 1.15 -16.56
N THR A 103 -27.25 1.24 -17.87
CA THR A 103 -28.21 1.71 -18.89
C THR A 103 -28.56 0.59 -19.85
#